data_AF-A0A451A7A1-F1
#
_entry.id   AF-A0A451A7A1-F1
#
_cell.length_a   1.000
_cell.length_b   1.000
_cell.length_c   1.000
_cell.angle_alpha   90.00
_cell.angle_beta   90.00
_cell.angle_gamma   90.00
#
_symmetry.space_group_name_H-M   'P 1'
#
loop_
_entity.id
_entity.type
_entity.pdbx_description
1 polymer ?
#
loop_
_entity_poly.entity_id
_entity_poly.type
_entity_poly.pdbx_seq_one_letter_code
_entity_poly.pdbx_strand_id
1 'polypeptide(L)'
;MEITEKISHMIGSLMDLARAKDCNIPVKMASASFFRVITSPGFWRCYPWFAVLSLIGIAALPFLFEWTIPDSPLSSLKDNAIILSITMLLAMVILSLAILSLLVSARLLADIYRDRALARDIENRGLADLGKMESGGASGRRSIDEFKNYLPKDVPGKGRVLELIFDEIYQDTQDAVFTSAAPIMRPHKERLREKLGPLSGIQTIALRLGILGTFVGLIMGIVDVGSAFFATSGIAEISTGDVRETVIDMLTARQEEFAEISNQLFTALHIAFGTSIAGLGVSILTLMLLLYLRGCQEKLFRNIDEATNVILRLLRNARNESGLVSSFAQMKTTIDDLRRRVQGDFDDAAKLNKELYGEIAKQVEVTKDGLEGLRELKVEWQGFSDSLETTHESVLRDMAAATESSRSQFGGFLQDLNDGQKQFLNDAKSTLELLSVGKLGESIDTSIRSAGTGIAGTLGGEVHDALERLEKHSQKVTALAEANNALSRQLAEFSSTVIGAQTNLQTAIESLHPTASHLGDLNTALPSLGQKIEKLDSATRKMTARIPHPIILYIPMGVGLLLTLKLVLLIVILYLL
;
A
#
# COMPACT_ATOMS: atom_id res chain seq x y z
N MET A 1 -0.78 23.66 11.79
CA MET A 1 -1.87 23.16 12.66
C MET A 1 -3.19 23.84 12.32
N GLU A 2 -3.25 25.18 12.28
CA GLU A 2 -4.49 25.94 11.97
C GLU A 2 -5.06 25.67 10.57
N ILE A 3 -4.22 25.53 9.53
CA ILE A 3 -4.66 25.17 8.18
C ILE A 3 -5.26 23.76 8.16
N THR A 4 -4.67 22.82 8.90
CA THR A 4 -5.12 21.43 8.99
C THR A 4 -6.48 21.33 9.67
N GLU A 5 -6.69 22.13 10.72
CA GLU A 5 -7.97 22.24 11.43
C GLU A 5 -9.05 22.90 10.56
N LYS A 6 -8.72 23.98 9.84
CA LYS A 6 -9.62 24.61 8.86
C LYS A 6 -9.99 23.67 7.72
N ILE A 7 -9.04 22.89 7.20
CA ILE A 7 -9.32 21.86 6.18
C ILE A 7 -10.19 20.75 6.76
N SER A 8 -9.91 20.28 7.97
CA SER A 8 -10.73 19.25 8.64
C SER A 8 -12.17 19.74 8.87
N HIS A 9 -12.35 20.97 9.34
CA HIS A 9 -13.66 21.60 9.52
C HIS A 9 -14.37 21.81 8.19
N MET A 10 -13.65 22.24 7.15
CA MET A 10 -14.20 22.40 5.79
C MET A 10 -14.63 21.04 5.19
N ILE A 11 -13.85 19.98 5.41
CA ILE A 11 -14.21 18.60 5.02
C ILE A 11 -15.43 18.13 5.82
N GLY A 12 -15.48 18.37 7.13
CA GLY A 12 -16.62 18.04 7.99
C GLY A 12 -17.89 18.76 7.54
N SER A 13 -17.80 20.07 7.27
CA SER A 13 -18.90 20.87 6.74
C SER A 13 -19.31 20.45 5.33
N LEU A 14 -18.35 20.06 4.48
CA LEU A 14 -18.63 19.48 3.15
C LEU A 14 -19.30 18.11 3.27
N MET A 15 -18.92 17.29 4.25
CA MET A 15 -19.58 16.01 4.53
C MET A 15 -21.00 16.21 5.07
N ASP A 16 -21.21 17.21 5.92
CA ASP A 16 -22.52 17.56 6.44
C ASP A 16 -23.41 18.24 5.38
N LEU A 17 -22.86 19.01 4.46
CA LEU A 17 -23.60 19.47 3.27
C LEU A 17 -23.79 18.37 2.21
N ALA A 18 -22.86 17.42 2.13
CA ALA A 18 -23.02 16.20 1.32
C ALA A 18 -23.97 15.22 1.99
N ARG A 19 -24.53 15.52 3.18
CA ARG A 19 -25.68 14.86 3.80
C ARG A 19 -26.93 15.14 2.97
N ALA A 20 -26.94 14.62 1.73
CA ALA A 20 -28.07 14.59 0.82
C ALA A 20 -29.34 14.25 1.59
N LYS A 21 -30.30 15.17 1.59
CA LYS A 21 -31.68 14.91 2.02
C LYS A 21 -32.12 13.57 1.46
N ASP A 22 -32.91 12.83 2.21
CA ASP A 22 -33.48 11.58 1.73
C ASP A 22 -34.29 11.82 0.46
N CYS A 23 -33.61 11.62 -0.66
CA CYS A 23 -34.21 11.83 -1.96
C CYS A 23 -35.08 10.62 -2.26
N ASN A 24 -36.31 10.87 -2.70
CA ASN A 24 -37.19 9.81 -3.15
C ASN A 24 -36.64 9.25 -4.47
N ILE A 25 -36.01 8.07 -4.42
CA ILE A 25 -35.42 7.42 -5.58
C ILE A 25 -36.47 6.50 -6.19
N PRO A 26 -36.88 6.71 -7.45
CA PRO A 26 -37.90 5.87 -8.06
C PRO A 26 -37.38 4.43 -8.24
N VAL A 27 -38.18 3.46 -7.82
CA VAL A 27 -37.87 2.01 -7.89
C VAL A 27 -37.44 1.55 -9.28
N LYS A 28 -38.03 2.13 -10.33
CA LYS A 28 -37.69 1.85 -11.74
C LYS A 28 -36.21 2.10 -12.08
N MET A 29 -35.48 2.84 -11.25
CA MET A 29 -34.05 3.09 -11.44
C MET A 29 -33.17 1.91 -11.05
N ALA A 30 -33.66 0.98 -10.21
CA ALA A 30 -32.88 -0.20 -9.82
C ALA A 30 -32.43 -1.02 -11.05
N SER A 31 -33.28 -1.10 -12.09
CA SER A 31 -33.01 -1.82 -13.33
C SER A 31 -32.55 -0.93 -14.49
N ALA A 32 -32.33 0.36 -14.27
CA ALA A 32 -31.88 1.26 -15.34
C ALA A 32 -30.41 0.98 -15.73
N SER A 33 -30.10 1.19 -17.01
CA SER A 33 -28.71 1.20 -17.51
C SER A 33 -27.95 2.42 -16.97
N PHE A 34 -26.62 2.32 -16.94
CA PHE A 34 -25.73 3.39 -16.46
C PHE A 34 -26.06 4.77 -17.07
N PHE A 35 -26.13 4.84 -18.40
CA PHE A 35 -26.44 6.09 -19.10
C PHE A 35 -27.81 6.64 -18.74
N ARG A 36 -28.82 5.78 -18.58
CA ARG A 36 -30.17 6.19 -18.18
C ARG A 36 -30.22 6.73 -16.76
N VAL A 37 -29.39 6.19 -15.84
CA VAL A 37 -29.27 6.70 -14.47
C VAL A 37 -28.65 8.09 -14.48
N ILE A 38 -27.51 8.28 -15.15
CA ILE A 38 -26.81 9.58 -15.18
C ILE A 38 -27.64 10.66 -15.88
N THR A 39 -28.34 10.32 -16.95
CA THR A 39 -29.19 11.29 -17.66
C THR A 39 -30.48 11.63 -16.91
N SER A 40 -30.82 10.88 -15.85
CA SER A 40 -32.02 11.16 -15.07
C SER A 40 -31.85 12.45 -14.22
N PRO A 41 -32.82 13.37 -14.23
CA PRO A 41 -32.78 14.54 -13.35
C PRO A 41 -32.75 14.18 -11.85
N GLY A 42 -33.30 13.01 -11.51
CA GLY A 42 -33.28 12.47 -10.15
C GLY A 42 -31.87 12.22 -9.64
N PHE A 43 -30.97 11.70 -10.47
CA PHE A 43 -29.58 11.45 -10.10
C PHE A 43 -28.86 12.74 -9.67
N TRP A 44 -28.94 13.80 -10.49
CA TRP A 44 -28.29 15.07 -10.19
C TRP A 44 -28.91 15.79 -8.99
N ARG A 45 -30.21 15.63 -8.76
CA ARG A 45 -30.88 16.13 -7.53
C ARG A 45 -30.43 15.40 -6.28
N CYS A 46 -30.13 14.10 -6.38
CA CYS A 46 -29.62 13.31 -5.26
C CYS A 46 -28.15 13.60 -4.96
N TYR A 47 -27.38 13.98 -5.98
CA TYR A 47 -25.93 14.19 -5.89
C TYR A 47 -25.50 15.55 -6.46
N PRO A 48 -26.02 16.67 -5.93
CA PRO A 48 -25.72 18.00 -6.46
C PRO A 48 -24.23 18.33 -6.34
N TRP A 49 -23.57 17.86 -5.28
CA TRP A 49 -22.13 18.05 -5.08
C TRP A 49 -21.26 17.36 -6.12
N PHE A 50 -21.68 16.20 -6.61
CA PHE A 50 -20.99 15.56 -7.72
C PHE A 50 -21.07 16.42 -9.00
N ALA A 51 -22.22 17.07 -9.23
CA ALA A 51 -22.39 18.02 -10.34
C ALA A 51 -21.45 19.22 -10.21
N VAL A 52 -21.37 19.80 -9.01
CA VAL A 52 -20.49 20.94 -8.71
C VAL A 52 -19.03 20.55 -8.89
N LEU A 53 -18.59 19.43 -8.30
CA LEU A 53 -17.21 18.94 -8.44
C LEU A 53 -16.86 18.61 -9.89
N SER A 54 -17.79 18.02 -10.64
CA SER A 54 -17.60 17.75 -12.07
C SER A 54 -17.48 19.04 -12.88
N LEU A 55 -18.30 20.05 -12.58
CA LEU A 55 -18.25 21.35 -13.25
C LEU A 55 -16.95 22.09 -12.93
N ILE A 56 -16.50 22.08 -11.67
CA ILE A 56 -15.19 22.64 -11.27
C ILE A 56 -14.07 21.88 -11.98
N GLY A 57 -14.11 20.55 -11.99
CA GLY A 57 -13.12 19.73 -12.67
C GLY A 57 -13.03 20.04 -14.16
N ILE A 58 -14.17 20.13 -14.86
CA ILE A 58 -14.24 20.46 -16.28
C ILE A 58 -13.77 21.90 -16.54
N ALA A 59 -14.18 22.87 -15.71
CA ALA A 59 -13.77 24.26 -15.84
C ALA A 59 -12.27 24.47 -15.55
N ALA A 60 -11.66 23.61 -14.74
CA ALA A 60 -10.23 23.63 -14.48
C ALA A 60 -9.39 23.05 -15.63
N LEU A 61 -9.96 22.19 -16.50
CA LEU A 61 -9.18 21.54 -17.58
C LEU A 61 -8.52 22.55 -18.54
N PRO A 62 -9.21 23.58 -19.07
CA PRO A 62 -8.57 24.58 -19.93
C PRO A 62 -7.44 25.32 -19.22
N PHE A 63 -7.64 25.69 -17.94
CA PHE A 63 -6.63 26.38 -17.15
C PHE A 63 -5.40 25.50 -16.90
N LEU A 64 -5.61 24.23 -16.58
CA LEU A 64 -4.51 23.26 -16.43
C LEU A 64 -3.79 22.99 -17.74
N PHE A 65 -4.50 23.01 -18.87
CA PHE A 65 -3.91 22.88 -20.20
C PHE A 65 -3.04 24.09 -20.55
N GLU A 66 -3.55 25.30 -20.36
CA GLU A 66 -2.81 26.56 -20.56
C GLU A 66 -1.58 26.65 -19.65
N TRP A 67 -1.67 26.17 -18.42
CA TRP A 67 -0.52 26.14 -17.50
C TRP A 67 0.52 25.08 -17.85
N THR A 68 0.13 24.01 -18.53
CA THR A 68 1.07 22.94 -18.93
C THR A 68 1.75 23.21 -20.25
N ILE A 69 1.12 24.00 -21.13
CA ILE A 69 1.64 24.32 -22.47
C ILE A 69 1.94 25.82 -22.50
N PRO A 70 3.22 26.23 -22.43
CA PRO A 70 3.56 27.65 -22.49
C PRO A 70 3.08 28.26 -23.81
N ASP A 71 2.49 29.46 -23.74
CA ASP A 71 2.07 30.27 -24.90
C ASP A 71 3.23 30.75 -25.79
N SER A 72 4.47 30.40 -25.43
CA SER A 72 5.66 30.79 -26.17
C SER A 72 5.51 30.39 -27.64
N PRO A 73 5.81 31.29 -28.58
CA PRO A 73 5.55 31.07 -29.99
C PRO A 73 6.29 29.81 -30.45
N LEU A 74 5.51 28.81 -30.86
CA LEU A 74 5.92 27.48 -31.35
C LEU A 74 7.08 27.52 -32.37
N SER A 75 7.35 28.69 -32.96
CA SER A 75 8.43 28.94 -33.90
C SER A 75 9.83 28.84 -33.31
N SER A 76 10.07 29.14 -32.03
CA SER A 76 11.42 29.05 -31.43
C SER A 76 11.82 27.62 -31.04
N LEU A 77 10.84 26.72 -30.89
CA LEU A 77 11.05 25.33 -30.50
C LEU A 77 11.14 24.35 -31.68
N LYS A 78 11.21 24.84 -32.92
CA LYS A 78 11.27 23.98 -34.13
C LYS A 78 12.42 22.97 -34.08
N ASP A 79 13.55 23.34 -33.47
CA ASP A 79 14.72 22.47 -33.39
C ASP A 79 14.57 21.35 -32.34
N ASN A 80 13.60 21.50 -31.41
CA ASN A 80 13.32 20.55 -30.34
C ASN A 80 11.90 19.93 -30.44
N ALA A 81 11.43 19.64 -31.66
CA ALA A 81 10.11 19.07 -31.91
C ALA A 81 9.78 17.81 -31.08
N ILE A 82 10.80 16.98 -30.79
CA ILE A 82 10.65 15.78 -29.96
C ILE A 82 10.23 16.15 -28.54
N ILE A 83 10.85 17.16 -27.94
CA ILE A 83 10.62 17.51 -26.54
C ILE A 83 9.24 18.16 -26.36
N LEU A 84 8.85 19.02 -27.30
CA LEU A 84 7.49 19.57 -27.35
C LEU A 84 6.45 18.44 -27.46
N SER A 85 6.71 17.42 -28.27
CA SER A 85 5.80 16.27 -28.39
C SER A 85 5.68 15.47 -27.08
N ILE A 86 6.78 15.29 -26.33
CA ILE A 86 6.79 14.57 -25.05
C ILE A 86 6.01 15.36 -23.99
N THR A 87 6.21 16.67 -23.91
CA THR A 87 5.53 17.54 -22.93
C THR A 87 4.03 17.64 -23.22
N MET A 88 3.63 17.79 -24.48
CA MET A 88 2.22 17.73 -24.90
C MET A 88 1.60 16.36 -24.60
N LEU A 89 2.30 15.26 -24.90
CA LEU A 89 1.82 13.92 -24.57
C LEU A 89 1.60 13.77 -23.06
N LEU A 90 2.55 14.24 -22.25
CA LEU A 90 2.45 14.15 -20.79
C LEU A 90 1.26 14.97 -20.26
N ALA A 91 1.09 16.20 -20.75
CA ALA A 91 -0.05 17.05 -20.39
C ALA A 91 -1.39 16.38 -20.77
N MET A 92 -1.48 15.84 -21.98
CA MET A 92 -2.67 15.11 -22.45
C MET A 92 -2.97 13.88 -21.60
N VAL A 93 -1.95 13.12 -21.20
CA VAL A 93 -2.12 11.97 -20.30
C VAL A 93 -2.63 12.43 -18.94
N ILE A 94 -2.05 13.47 -18.33
CA ILE A 94 -2.49 14.00 -17.04
C ILE A 94 -3.96 14.47 -17.10
N LEU A 95 -4.33 15.20 -18.15
CA LEU A 95 -5.71 15.68 -18.33
C LEU A 95 -6.70 14.55 -18.62
N SER A 96 -6.28 13.52 -19.38
CA SER A 96 -7.10 12.32 -19.61
C SER A 96 -7.42 11.58 -18.31
N LEU A 97 -6.50 11.58 -17.34
CA LEU A 97 -6.73 10.99 -16.01
C LEU A 97 -7.79 11.75 -15.22
N ALA A 98 -7.89 13.08 -15.39
CA ALA A 98 -8.95 13.87 -14.77
C ALA A 98 -10.33 13.47 -15.30
N ILE A 99 -10.47 13.35 -16.63
CA ILE A 99 -11.71 12.90 -17.27
C ILE A 99 -12.04 11.46 -16.85
N LEU A 100 -11.04 10.58 -16.83
CA LEU A 100 -11.20 9.20 -16.38
C LEU A 100 -11.66 9.13 -14.91
N SER A 101 -11.11 9.98 -14.04
CA SER A 101 -11.53 10.05 -12.63
C SER A 101 -13.00 10.45 -12.49
N LEU A 102 -13.49 11.40 -13.30
CA LEU A 102 -14.89 11.82 -13.33
C LEU A 102 -15.79 10.69 -13.84
N LEU A 103 -15.40 10.01 -14.92
CA LEU A 103 -16.17 8.90 -15.50
C LEU A 103 -16.28 7.70 -14.54
N VAL A 104 -15.16 7.31 -13.92
CA VAL A 104 -15.14 6.23 -12.91
C VAL A 104 -15.99 6.61 -11.71
N SER A 105 -15.89 7.85 -11.24
CA SER A 105 -16.69 8.35 -10.12
C SER A 105 -18.19 8.36 -10.46
N ALA A 106 -18.56 8.81 -11.65
CA ALA A 106 -19.95 8.81 -12.13
C ALA A 106 -20.51 7.39 -12.19
N ARG A 107 -19.71 6.42 -12.66
CA ARG A 107 -20.06 4.99 -12.69
C ARG A 107 -20.31 4.42 -11.31
N LEU A 108 -19.39 4.66 -10.37
CA LEU A 108 -19.54 4.20 -9.00
C LEU A 108 -20.76 4.84 -8.32
N LEU A 109 -21.02 6.13 -8.58
CA LEU A 109 -22.16 6.83 -8.01
C LEU A 109 -23.50 6.33 -8.59
N ALA A 110 -23.52 6.00 -9.89
CA ALA A 110 -24.68 5.38 -10.53
C ALA A 110 -24.95 3.98 -9.96
N ASP A 111 -23.91 3.18 -9.69
CA ASP A 111 -24.05 1.88 -9.01
C ASP A 111 -24.63 2.06 -7.60
N ILE A 112 -24.06 2.98 -6.81
CA ILE A 112 -24.56 3.32 -5.47
C ILE A 112 -26.04 3.77 -5.52
N TYR A 113 -26.40 4.57 -6.52
CA TYR A 113 -27.77 5.04 -6.72
C TYR A 113 -28.75 3.88 -6.96
N ARG A 114 -28.38 2.93 -7.82
CA ARG A 114 -29.19 1.76 -8.15
C ARG A 114 -29.36 0.83 -6.95
N ASP A 115 -28.27 0.56 -6.22
CA ASP A 115 -28.30 -0.29 -5.04
C ASP A 115 -29.13 0.36 -3.91
N ARG A 116 -29.06 1.68 -3.77
CA ARG A 116 -29.91 2.42 -2.81
C ARG A 116 -31.38 2.38 -3.21
N ALA A 117 -31.69 2.49 -4.50
CA ALA A 117 -33.06 2.36 -5.01
C ALA A 117 -33.64 0.98 -4.67
N LEU A 118 -32.84 -0.08 -4.87
CA LEU A 118 -33.23 -1.45 -4.59
C LEU A 118 -33.42 -1.69 -3.09
N ALA A 119 -32.47 -1.24 -2.25
CA ALA A 119 -32.57 -1.36 -0.81
C ALA A 119 -33.86 -0.74 -0.25
N ARG A 120 -34.19 0.47 -0.70
CA ARG A 120 -35.44 1.16 -0.29
C ARG A 120 -36.70 0.49 -0.80
N ASP A 121 -36.69 -0.06 -2.01
CA ASP A 121 -37.85 -0.80 -2.53
C ASP A 121 -38.12 -2.04 -1.67
N ILE A 122 -37.07 -2.80 -1.35
CA ILE A 122 -37.17 -3.99 -0.49
C ILE A 122 -37.61 -3.61 0.92
N GLU A 123 -37.03 -2.56 1.51
CA GLU A 123 -37.41 -2.06 2.83
C GLU A 123 -38.89 -1.67 2.87
N ASN A 124 -39.35 -0.84 1.93
CA ASN A 124 -40.74 -0.38 1.88
C ASN A 124 -41.74 -1.53 1.68
N ARG A 125 -41.43 -2.46 0.76
CA ARG A 125 -42.26 -3.67 0.55
C ARG A 125 -42.29 -4.54 1.79
N GLY A 126 -41.13 -4.71 2.41
CA GLY A 126 -40.98 -5.54 3.60
C GLY A 126 -41.69 -4.98 4.82
N LEU A 127 -41.63 -3.66 5.05
CA LEU A 127 -42.40 -2.99 6.09
C LEU A 127 -43.91 -3.08 5.83
N ALA A 128 -44.34 -2.90 4.59
CA ALA A 128 -45.76 -3.03 4.23
C ALA A 128 -46.29 -4.45 4.48
N ASP A 129 -45.50 -5.47 4.17
CA ASP A 129 -45.90 -6.86 4.40
C ASP A 129 -45.75 -7.28 5.89
N LEU A 130 -44.78 -6.74 6.63
CA LEU A 130 -44.73 -6.87 8.10
C LEU A 130 -46.00 -6.32 8.75
N GLY A 131 -46.47 -5.13 8.34
CA GLY A 131 -47.71 -4.56 8.85
C GLY A 131 -48.95 -5.42 8.53
N LYS A 132 -48.98 -6.07 7.36
CA LYS A 132 -50.03 -7.05 7.02
C LYS A 132 -49.95 -8.32 7.88
N MET A 133 -48.76 -8.78 8.21
CA MET A 133 -48.55 -9.95 9.09
C MET A 133 -48.95 -9.65 10.54
N GLU A 134 -48.65 -8.45 11.03
CA GLU A 134 -49.01 -8.01 12.38
C GLU A 134 -50.53 -7.81 12.53
N SER A 135 -51.20 -7.29 11.50
CA SER A 135 -52.66 -7.08 11.51
C SER A 135 -53.49 -8.33 11.16
N GLY A 136 -52.95 -9.25 10.35
CA GLY A 136 -53.69 -10.39 9.77
C GLY A 136 -53.61 -11.71 10.54
N GLY A 137 -52.92 -11.77 11.68
CA GLY A 137 -52.79 -12.99 12.48
C GLY A 137 -52.13 -14.16 11.74
N ALA A 138 -52.46 -15.40 12.13
CA ALA A 138 -51.85 -16.61 11.56
C ALA A 138 -52.13 -16.80 10.06
N SER A 139 -53.26 -16.29 9.54
CA SER A 139 -53.61 -16.34 8.12
C SER A 139 -52.83 -15.36 7.24
N GLY A 140 -52.20 -14.34 7.83
CA GLY A 140 -51.41 -13.34 7.10
C GLY A 140 -49.96 -13.75 6.82
N ARG A 141 -49.48 -14.87 7.40
CA ARG A 141 -48.09 -15.32 7.23
C ARG A 141 -47.91 -15.96 5.86
N ARG A 142 -46.97 -15.41 5.08
CA ARG A 142 -46.55 -15.97 3.79
C ARG A 142 -45.55 -17.10 3.97
N SER A 143 -45.50 -18.01 2.98
CA SER A 143 -44.48 -19.05 2.89
C SER A 143 -43.12 -18.44 2.55
N ILE A 144 -42.03 -19.10 2.96
CA ILE A 144 -40.66 -18.65 2.66
C ILE A 144 -40.43 -18.58 1.14
N ASP A 145 -40.98 -19.51 0.36
CA ASP A 145 -40.80 -19.54 -1.10
C ASP A 145 -41.40 -18.33 -1.82
N GLU A 146 -42.46 -17.71 -1.26
CA GLU A 146 -43.03 -16.47 -1.81
C GLU A 146 -42.05 -15.30 -1.71
N PHE A 147 -41.15 -15.31 -0.71
CA PHE A 147 -40.11 -14.29 -0.57
C PHE A 147 -39.04 -14.39 -1.65
N LYS A 148 -38.87 -15.53 -2.33
CA LYS A 148 -37.93 -15.63 -3.47
C LYS A 148 -38.27 -14.63 -4.60
N ASN A 149 -39.52 -14.20 -4.70
CA ASN A 149 -39.97 -13.20 -5.67
C ASN A 149 -39.85 -11.74 -5.18
N TYR A 150 -39.29 -11.48 -3.98
CA TYR A 150 -39.06 -10.11 -3.50
C TYR A 150 -37.97 -9.40 -4.29
N LEU A 151 -36.94 -10.13 -4.71
CA LEU A 151 -35.93 -9.62 -5.62
C LEU A 151 -36.53 -9.50 -7.03
N PRO A 152 -36.35 -8.36 -7.72
CA PRO A 152 -36.76 -8.26 -9.10
C PRO A 152 -35.96 -9.25 -9.95
N LYS A 153 -36.64 -10.06 -10.78
CA LYS A 153 -35.99 -11.11 -11.60
C LYS A 153 -35.09 -10.56 -12.71
N ASP A 154 -35.32 -9.31 -13.12
CA ASP A 154 -34.70 -8.68 -14.29
C ASP A 154 -33.80 -7.50 -13.92
N VAL A 155 -33.03 -7.62 -12.84
CA VAL A 155 -32.05 -6.58 -12.50
C VAL A 155 -30.80 -6.77 -13.37
N PRO A 156 -30.49 -5.87 -14.32
CA PRO A 156 -29.27 -5.97 -15.12
C PRO A 156 -28.03 -5.85 -14.23
N GLY A 157 -27.20 -6.90 -14.30
CA GLY A 157 -25.94 -7.05 -13.59
C GLY A 157 -26.04 -8.10 -12.48
N LYS A 158 -25.67 -9.35 -12.79
CA LYS A 158 -25.53 -10.42 -11.78
C LYS A 158 -24.50 -10.02 -10.73
N GLY A 159 -24.77 -10.34 -9.46
CA GLY A 159 -23.83 -10.18 -8.36
C GLY A 159 -23.92 -8.82 -7.66
N ARG A 160 -25.12 -8.23 -7.61
CA ARG A 160 -25.32 -7.06 -6.75
C ARG A 160 -25.24 -7.46 -5.29
N VAL A 161 -24.79 -6.53 -4.47
CA VAL A 161 -24.53 -6.80 -3.06
C VAL A 161 -25.80 -7.22 -2.32
N LEU A 162 -26.92 -6.55 -2.58
CA LEU A 162 -28.16 -6.86 -1.90
C LEU A 162 -28.78 -8.20 -2.36
N GLU A 163 -28.58 -8.59 -3.62
CA GLU A 163 -28.96 -9.92 -4.12
C GLU A 163 -28.18 -11.00 -3.39
N LEU A 164 -26.86 -10.86 -3.30
CA LEU A 164 -26.01 -11.82 -2.60
C LEU A 164 -26.35 -11.92 -1.11
N ILE A 165 -26.58 -10.78 -0.44
CA ILE A 165 -27.00 -10.74 0.97
C ILE A 165 -28.36 -11.43 1.13
N PHE A 166 -29.31 -11.17 0.23
CA PHE A 166 -30.63 -11.78 0.30
C PHE A 166 -30.56 -13.29 0.07
N ASP A 167 -29.79 -13.74 -0.92
CA ASP A 167 -29.59 -15.16 -1.20
C ASP A 167 -28.94 -15.87 0.00
N GLU A 168 -27.93 -15.26 0.63
CA GLU A 168 -27.28 -15.80 1.84
C GLU A 168 -28.26 -15.89 3.01
N ILE A 169 -29.01 -14.82 3.29
CA ILE A 169 -30.04 -14.82 4.34
C ILE A 169 -31.15 -15.84 4.06
N TYR A 170 -31.52 -16.00 2.80
CA TYR A 170 -32.53 -16.96 2.39
C TYR A 170 -32.06 -18.40 2.64
N GLN A 171 -30.81 -18.73 2.27
CA GLN A 171 -30.20 -20.04 2.55
C GLN A 171 -30.09 -20.27 4.06
N ASP A 172 -29.55 -19.32 4.82
CA ASP A 172 -29.45 -19.37 6.28
C ASP A 172 -30.83 -19.63 6.93
N THR A 173 -31.88 -18.99 6.41
CA THR A 173 -33.25 -19.20 6.89
C THR A 173 -33.78 -20.59 6.55
N GLN A 174 -33.45 -21.14 5.38
CA GLN A 174 -33.80 -22.52 5.02
C GLN A 174 -33.12 -23.54 5.95
N ASP A 175 -31.89 -23.24 6.36
CA ASP A 175 -31.10 -24.06 7.31
C ASP A 175 -31.47 -23.80 8.78
N ALA A 176 -32.45 -22.92 9.05
CA ALA A 176 -32.88 -22.50 10.38
C ALA A 176 -31.76 -21.86 11.25
N VAL A 177 -30.71 -21.33 10.62
CA VAL A 177 -29.63 -20.57 11.27
C VAL A 177 -29.94 -19.09 11.17
N PHE A 178 -30.34 -18.45 12.28
CA PHE A 178 -30.62 -17.01 12.30
C PHE A 178 -29.37 -16.23 12.69
N THR A 179 -28.53 -15.94 11.70
CA THR A 179 -27.36 -15.07 11.88
C THR A 179 -27.79 -13.60 11.95
N SER A 180 -27.15 -12.80 12.81
CA SER A 180 -27.37 -11.34 12.81
C SER A 180 -26.92 -10.69 11.49
N ALA A 181 -27.47 -9.52 11.14
CA ALA A 181 -27.13 -8.83 9.88
C ALA A 181 -25.64 -8.44 9.74
N ALA A 182 -24.97 -8.17 10.87
CA ALA A 182 -23.59 -7.66 10.90
C ALA A 182 -22.54 -8.57 10.23
N PRO A 183 -22.43 -9.88 10.57
CA PRO A 183 -21.49 -10.80 9.92
C PRO A 183 -21.77 -10.98 8.43
N ILE A 184 -23.03 -11.10 8.02
CA ILE A 184 -23.44 -11.24 6.61
C ILE A 184 -23.01 -10.00 5.81
N MET A 185 -23.22 -8.80 6.35
CA MET A 185 -22.87 -7.57 5.65
C MET A 185 -21.37 -7.30 5.52
N ARG A 186 -20.52 -7.83 6.42
CA ARG A 186 -19.09 -7.49 6.47
C ARG A 186 -18.33 -7.75 5.17
N PRO A 187 -18.36 -8.97 4.57
CA PRO A 187 -17.64 -9.23 3.31
C PRO A 187 -18.14 -8.34 2.17
N HIS A 188 -19.42 -7.99 2.17
CA HIS A 188 -20.00 -7.11 1.16
C HIS A 188 -19.58 -5.64 1.32
N LYS A 189 -19.44 -5.16 2.56
CA LYS A 189 -18.88 -3.82 2.85
C LYS A 189 -17.45 -3.71 2.34
N GLU A 190 -16.65 -4.77 2.52
CA GLU A 190 -15.27 -4.84 2.04
C GLU A 190 -15.21 -4.79 0.49
N ARG A 191 -16.00 -5.63 -0.19
CA ARG A 191 -16.10 -5.60 -1.67
C ARG A 191 -16.53 -4.25 -2.23
N LEU A 192 -17.45 -3.54 -1.58
CA LEU A 192 -17.88 -2.20 -2.02
C LEU A 192 -16.77 -1.15 -1.81
N ARG A 193 -15.98 -1.26 -0.73
CA ARG A 193 -14.81 -0.40 -0.51
C ARG A 193 -13.72 -0.64 -1.55
N GLU A 194 -13.49 -1.89 -1.93
CA GLU A 194 -12.52 -2.26 -2.98
C GLU A 194 -12.84 -1.62 -4.33
N LYS A 195 -14.13 -1.40 -4.65
CA LYS A 195 -14.53 -0.70 -5.89
C LYS A 195 -14.03 0.75 -5.97
N LEU A 196 -13.62 1.38 -4.85
CA LEU A 196 -12.98 2.70 -4.85
C LEU A 196 -11.49 2.65 -5.20
N GLY A 197 -10.86 1.47 -5.16
CA GLY A 197 -9.44 1.26 -5.44
C GLY A 197 -8.94 1.92 -6.72
N PRO A 198 -9.65 1.81 -7.87
CA PRO A 198 -9.24 2.45 -9.12
C PRO A 198 -9.06 3.98 -9.01
N LEU A 199 -9.89 4.68 -8.24
CA LEU A 199 -9.75 6.14 -8.05
C LEU A 199 -8.48 6.49 -7.27
N SER A 200 -8.15 5.72 -6.23
CA SER A 200 -6.89 5.87 -5.50
C SER A 200 -5.68 5.63 -6.41
N GLY A 201 -5.80 4.66 -7.32
CA GLY A 201 -4.81 4.39 -8.36
C GLY A 201 -4.62 5.59 -9.30
N ILE A 202 -5.70 6.13 -9.85
CA ILE A 202 -5.68 7.31 -10.73
C ILE A 202 -5.02 8.51 -10.02
N GLN A 203 -5.41 8.77 -8.77
CA GLN A 203 -4.82 9.83 -7.94
C GLN A 203 -3.30 9.69 -7.83
N THR A 204 -2.83 8.49 -7.49
CA THR A 204 -1.40 8.20 -7.30
C THR A 204 -0.63 8.33 -8.62
N ILE A 205 -1.20 7.85 -9.73
CA ILE A 205 -0.59 7.96 -11.06
C ILE A 205 -0.51 9.43 -11.50
N ALA A 206 -1.57 10.21 -11.33
CA ALA A 206 -1.59 11.63 -11.67
C ALA A 206 -0.51 12.42 -10.92
N LEU A 207 -0.34 12.16 -9.61
CA LEU A 207 0.71 12.78 -8.81
C LEU A 207 2.12 12.40 -9.31
N ARG A 208 2.34 11.11 -9.59
CA ARG A 208 3.64 10.63 -10.11
C ARG A 208 3.96 11.20 -11.49
N LEU A 209 2.98 11.35 -12.36
CA LEU A 209 3.16 11.97 -13.67
C LEU A 209 3.47 13.46 -13.56
N GLY A 210 2.88 14.17 -12.59
CA GLY A 210 3.24 15.56 -12.30
C GLY A 210 4.71 15.71 -11.87
N ILE A 211 5.17 14.83 -10.97
CA ILE A 211 6.58 14.77 -10.54
C ILE A 211 7.50 14.43 -11.72
N LEU A 212 7.12 13.45 -12.54
CA LEU A 212 7.88 13.08 -13.74
C LEU A 212 7.99 14.27 -14.70
N GLY A 213 6.91 15.02 -14.92
CA GLY A 213 6.92 16.22 -15.74
C GLY A 213 7.84 17.30 -15.21
N THR A 214 7.94 17.44 -13.89
CA THR A 214 8.90 18.35 -13.26
C THR A 214 10.34 17.97 -13.63
N PHE A 215 10.69 16.68 -13.54
CA PHE A 215 12.03 16.22 -13.94
C PHE A 215 12.30 16.40 -15.43
N VAL A 216 11.33 16.10 -16.29
CA VAL A 216 11.46 16.30 -17.75
C VAL A 216 11.70 17.77 -18.08
N GLY A 217 10.92 18.69 -17.48
CA GLY A 217 11.11 20.12 -17.69
C GLY A 217 12.46 20.63 -17.16
N LEU A 218 12.92 20.15 -16.00
CA LEU A 218 14.24 20.53 -15.47
C LEU A 218 15.40 20.01 -16.33
N ILE A 219 15.33 18.75 -16.78
CA ILE A 219 16.36 18.19 -17.68
C ILE A 219 16.40 18.99 -18.98
N MET A 220 15.24 19.37 -19.52
CA MET A 220 15.16 20.22 -20.70
C MET A 220 15.86 21.56 -20.46
N GLY A 221 15.58 22.24 -19.35
CA GLY A 221 16.23 23.50 -19.00
C GLY A 221 17.75 23.38 -18.88
N ILE A 222 18.25 22.28 -18.31
CA ILE A 222 19.70 22.05 -18.18
C ILE A 222 20.34 21.79 -19.55
N VAL A 223 19.71 20.99 -20.40
CA VAL A 223 20.23 20.67 -21.74
C VAL A 223 20.26 21.92 -22.62
N ASP A 224 19.18 22.70 -22.62
CA ASP A 224 19.08 23.93 -23.41
C ASP A 224 20.13 24.96 -22.97
N VAL A 225 20.22 25.26 -21.66
CA VAL A 225 21.25 26.17 -21.10
C VAL A 225 22.66 25.66 -21.38
N GLY A 226 22.90 24.36 -21.26
CA GLY A 226 24.20 23.75 -21.53
C GLY A 226 24.61 23.93 -22.99
N SER A 227 23.71 23.61 -23.93
CA SER A 227 23.98 23.74 -25.36
C SER A 227 24.24 25.20 -25.79
N ALA A 228 23.48 26.15 -25.24
CA ALA A 228 23.72 27.57 -25.46
C ALA A 228 25.11 27.98 -24.95
N PHE A 229 25.48 27.61 -23.72
CA PHE A 229 26.79 27.94 -23.14
C PHE A 229 27.98 27.37 -23.94
N PHE A 230 27.86 26.14 -24.45
CA PHE A 230 28.91 25.54 -25.28
C PHE A 230 29.01 26.18 -26.67
N ALA A 231 27.89 26.60 -27.27
CA ALA A 231 27.89 27.33 -28.53
C ALA A 231 28.63 28.68 -28.40
N THR A 232 28.46 29.39 -27.28
CA THR A 232 29.15 30.67 -26.99
C THR A 232 30.66 30.53 -26.91
N SER A 233 31.16 29.40 -26.37
CA SER A 233 32.59 29.18 -26.14
C SER A 233 33.41 29.02 -27.43
N GLY A 234 32.76 28.89 -28.59
CA GLY A 234 33.39 28.79 -29.91
C GLY A 234 33.76 30.12 -30.59
N ILE A 235 33.36 31.27 -30.04
CA ILE A 235 33.63 32.59 -30.64
C ILE A 235 34.94 33.16 -30.08
N ALA A 236 36.07 32.75 -30.66
CA ALA A 236 37.39 33.31 -30.36
C ALA A 236 38.20 33.50 -31.64
N GLU A 237 37.76 34.40 -32.52
CA GLU A 237 38.62 34.96 -33.57
C GLU A 237 38.40 36.48 -33.63
N ILE A 238 39.10 37.19 -32.74
CA ILE A 238 39.05 38.66 -32.65
C ILE A 238 39.94 39.21 -33.78
N SER A 239 39.31 39.64 -34.87
CA SER A 239 39.96 40.45 -35.90
C SER A 239 40.29 41.84 -35.35
N THR A 240 41.52 42.28 -35.56
CA THR A 240 42.11 43.49 -35.01
C THR A 240 41.68 44.74 -35.79
N GLY A 241 40.49 45.25 -35.51
CA GLY A 241 40.00 46.51 -36.09
C GLY A 241 38.99 47.21 -35.19
N ASP A 242 39.38 48.40 -34.68
CA ASP A 242 38.61 49.36 -33.86
C ASP A 242 37.96 48.84 -32.56
N VAL A 243 38.81 48.69 -31.53
CA VAL A 243 38.54 48.07 -30.22
C VAL A 243 37.28 48.60 -29.50
N ARG A 244 36.88 49.86 -29.71
CA ARG A 244 35.76 50.45 -28.96
C ARG A 244 34.40 50.01 -29.50
N GLU A 245 34.24 49.97 -30.82
CA GLU A 245 32.99 49.54 -31.45
C GLU A 245 32.82 48.02 -31.29
N THR A 246 33.92 47.26 -31.42
CA THR A 246 33.91 45.80 -31.18
C THR A 246 33.51 45.42 -29.75
N VAL A 247 33.90 46.21 -28.74
CA VAL A 247 33.55 45.92 -27.33
C VAL A 247 32.08 46.20 -27.04
N ILE A 248 31.51 47.26 -27.60
CA ILE A 248 30.08 47.57 -27.42
C ILE A 248 29.21 46.51 -28.14
N ASP A 249 29.61 46.09 -29.33
CA ASP A 249 28.92 45.04 -30.07
C ASP A 249 29.03 43.68 -29.36
N MET A 250 30.22 43.33 -28.83
CA MET A 250 30.40 42.13 -28.00
C MET A 250 29.55 42.14 -26.73
N LEU A 251 29.45 43.29 -26.04
CA LEU A 251 28.63 43.41 -24.83
C LEU A 251 27.14 43.32 -25.15
N THR A 252 26.69 43.92 -26.25
CA THR A 252 25.29 43.88 -26.70
C THR A 252 24.91 42.46 -27.12
N ALA A 253 25.77 41.78 -27.89
CA ALA A 253 25.58 40.39 -28.28
C ALA A 253 25.50 39.45 -27.06
N ARG A 254 26.36 39.63 -26.06
CA ARG A 254 26.29 38.86 -24.80
C ARG A 254 25.01 39.13 -24.00
N GLN A 255 24.49 40.35 -24.04
CA GLN A 255 23.26 40.70 -23.35
C GLN A 255 22.05 40.04 -24.00
N GLU A 256 21.98 40.03 -25.34
CA GLU A 256 20.92 39.33 -26.09
C GLU A 256 20.97 37.81 -25.85
N GLU A 257 22.16 37.22 -25.85
CA GLU A 257 22.36 35.80 -25.58
C GLU A 257 21.97 35.42 -24.14
N PHE A 258 22.32 36.24 -23.14
CA PHE A 258 21.89 36.01 -21.77
C PHE A 258 20.36 36.09 -21.65
N ALA A 259 19.71 37.02 -22.36
CA ALA A 259 18.26 37.12 -22.38
C ALA A 259 17.62 35.88 -23.02
N GLU A 260 18.21 35.33 -24.07
CA GLU A 260 17.76 34.09 -24.71
C GLU A 260 17.89 32.87 -23.78
N ILE A 261 19.06 32.67 -23.16
CA ILE A 261 19.30 31.60 -22.18
C ILE A 261 18.32 31.72 -21.01
N SER A 262 18.10 32.94 -20.52
CA SER A 262 17.15 33.19 -19.43
C SER A 262 15.72 32.82 -19.84
N ASN A 263 15.28 33.19 -21.05
CA ASN A 263 13.94 32.87 -21.54
C ASN A 263 13.74 31.35 -21.73
N GLN A 264 14.75 30.64 -22.22
CA GLN A 264 14.71 29.18 -22.35
C GLN A 264 14.62 28.52 -20.96
N LEU A 265 15.43 28.95 -20.01
CA LEU A 265 15.39 28.46 -18.63
C LEU A 265 14.02 28.70 -17.99
N PHE A 266 13.43 29.89 -18.14
CA PHE A 266 12.09 30.18 -17.63
C PHE A 266 11.01 29.34 -18.28
N THR A 267 11.12 29.06 -19.59
CA THR A 267 10.17 28.19 -20.31
C THR A 267 10.24 26.76 -19.78
N ALA A 268 11.45 26.24 -19.59
CA ALA A 268 11.68 24.92 -19.02
C ALA A 268 11.16 24.80 -17.57
N LEU A 269 11.40 25.82 -16.75
CA LEU A 269 10.82 25.92 -15.41
C LEU A 269 9.29 25.97 -15.46
N HIS A 270 8.71 26.75 -16.37
CA HIS A 270 7.27 26.87 -16.53
C HIS A 270 6.64 25.51 -16.85
N ILE A 271 7.24 24.74 -17.78
CA ILE A 271 6.81 23.37 -18.09
C ILE A 271 6.95 22.46 -16.86
N ALA A 272 8.08 22.53 -16.16
CA ALA A 272 8.34 21.70 -14.99
C ALA A 272 7.30 21.93 -13.88
N PHE A 273 7.04 23.20 -13.54
CA PHE A 273 6.06 23.56 -12.52
C PHE A 273 4.62 23.37 -13.00
N GLY A 274 4.31 23.71 -14.26
CA GLY A 274 2.99 23.56 -14.86
C GLY A 274 2.50 22.12 -14.85
N THR A 275 3.36 21.18 -15.26
CA THR A 275 3.05 19.74 -15.20
C THR A 275 2.89 19.22 -13.77
N SER A 276 3.71 19.72 -12.83
CA SER A 276 3.58 19.41 -11.40
C SER A 276 2.24 19.88 -10.83
N ILE A 277 1.87 21.12 -11.12
CA ILE A 277 0.62 21.76 -10.66
C ILE A 277 -0.59 21.05 -11.27
N ALA A 278 -0.53 20.68 -12.56
CA ALA A 278 -1.58 19.89 -13.18
C ALA A 278 -1.73 18.50 -12.54
N GLY A 279 -0.63 17.77 -12.34
CA GLY A 279 -0.65 16.48 -11.66
C GLY A 279 -1.23 16.57 -10.24
N LEU A 280 -0.86 17.61 -9.50
CA LEU A 280 -1.40 17.90 -8.17
C LEU A 280 -2.89 18.26 -8.23
N GLY A 281 -3.31 19.10 -9.17
CA GLY A 281 -4.70 19.51 -9.35
C GLY A 281 -5.62 18.33 -9.64
N VAL A 282 -5.21 17.43 -10.55
CA VAL A 282 -5.94 16.19 -10.85
C VAL A 282 -5.98 15.25 -9.64
N SER A 283 -4.89 15.16 -8.89
CA SER A 283 -4.83 14.36 -7.65
C SER A 283 -5.80 14.89 -6.58
N ILE A 284 -5.84 16.21 -6.36
CA ILE A 284 -6.76 16.84 -5.41
C ILE A 284 -8.21 16.65 -5.84
N LEU A 285 -8.52 16.84 -7.13
CA LEU A 285 -9.87 16.60 -7.67
C LEU A 285 -10.30 15.14 -7.44
N THR A 286 -9.42 14.19 -7.75
CA THR A 286 -9.69 12.75 -7.57
C THR A 286 -9.89 12.41 -6.09
N LEU A 287 -9.10 13.01 -5.20
CA LEU A 287 -9.24 12.84 -3.75
C LEU A 287 -10.60 13.37 -3.25
N MET A 288 -11.02 14.56 -3.70
CA MET A 288 -12.33 15.12 -3.35
C MET A 288 -13.48 14.22 -3.82
N LEU A 289 -13.40 13.68 -5.04
CA LEU A 289 -14.36 12.71 -5.55
C LEU A 289 -14.39 11.42 -4.71
N LEU A 290 -13.21 10.92 -4.31
CA LEU A 290 -13.08 9.71 -3.49
C LEU A 290 -13.70 9.90 -2.09
N LEU A 291 -13.43 11.04 -1.43
CA LEU A 291 -14.04 11.37 -0.14
C LEU A 291 -15.56 11.49 -0.25
N TYR A 292 -16.05 12.15 -1.30
CA TYR A 292 -17.48 12.26 -1.57
C TYR A 292 -18.15 10.89 -1.78
N LEU A 293 -17.52 10.01 -2.57
CA LEU A 293 -18.00 8.65 -2.80
C LEU A 293 -18.02 7.81 -1.54
N ARG A 294 -17.01 7.94 -0.65
CA ARG A 294 -17.01 7.26 0.66
C ARG A 294 -18.22 7.65 1.50
N GLY A 295 -18.53 8.94 1.58
CA GLY A 295 -19.73 9.41 2.27
C GLY A 295 -21.04 8.87 1.67
N CYS A 296 -21.09 8.71 0.34
CA CYS A 296 -22.22 8.08 -0.34
C CYS A 296 -22.32 6.57 -0.05
N GLN A 297 -21.19 5.86 -0.02
CA GLN A 297 -21.12 4.44 0.32
C GLN A 297 -21.56 4.16 1.75
N GLU A 298 -21.17 4.99 2.72
CA GLU A 298 -21.60 4.84 4.12
C GLU A 298 -23.12 4.91 4.26
N LYS A 299 -23.76 5.83 3.54
CA LYS A 299 -25.23 5.90 3.49
C LYS A 299 -25.82 4.67 2.83
N LEU A 300 -25.24 4.21 1.72
CA LEU A 300 -25.68 2.97 1.08
C LEU A 300 -25.63 1.81 2.09
N PHE A 301 -24.54 1.68 2.84
CA PHE A 301 -24.41 0.64 3.86
C PHE A 301 -25.51 0.72 4.93
N ARG A 302 -25.91 1.93 5.36
CA ARG A 302 -27.02 2.09 6.30
C ARG A 302 -28.36 1.63 5.70
N ASN A 303 -28.69 2.04 4.46
CA ASN A 303 -29.94 1.59 3.83
C ASN A 303 -29.93 0.07 3.59
N ILE A 304 -28.78 -0.53 3.24
CA ILE A 304 -28.66 -1.99 3.09
C ILE A 304 -28.85 -2.68 4.43
N ASP A 305 -28.30 -2.14 5.52
CA ASP A 305 -28.47 -2.68 6.88
C ASP A 305 -29.95 -2.62 7.31
N GLU A 306 -30.62 -1.48 7.10
CA GLU A 306 -32.05 -1.29 7.36
C GLU A 306 -32.90 -2.30 6.56
N ALA A 307 -32.66 -2.41 5.25
CA ALA A 307 -33.34 -3.38 4.39
C ALA A 307 -33.08 -4.83 4.83
N THR A 308 -31.85 -5.15 5.19
CA THR A 308 -31.45 -6.48 5.69
C THR A 308 -32.18 -6.83 6.99
N ASN A 309 -32.25 -5.89 7.93
CA ASN A 309 -32.98 -6.07 9.18
C ASN A 309 -34.48 -6.27 8.94
N VAL A 310 -35.08 -5.58 7.97
CA VAL A 310 -36.47 -5.79 7.57
C VAL A 310 -36.68 -7.19 6.96
N ILE A 311 -35.78 -7.64 6.08
CA ILE A 311 -35.81 -9.00 5.51
C ILE A 311 -35.71 -10.07 6.61
N LEU A 312 -34.77 -9.93 7.54
CA LEU A 312 -34.60 -10.88 8.65
C LEU A 312 -35.85 -10.94 9.54
N ARG A 313 -36.49 -9.80 9.81
CA ARG A 313 -37.76 -9.75 10.56
C ARG A 313 -38.89 -10.43 9.79
N LEU A 314 -38.99 -10.19 8.48
CA LEU A 314 -39.97 -10.86 7.62
C LEU A 314 -39.79 -12.37 7.64
N LEU A 315 -38.57 -12.85 7.41
CA LEU A 315 -38.26 -14.28 7.33
C LEU A 315 -38.43 -14.98 8.68
N ARG A 316 -38.09 -14.31 9.80
CA ARG A 316 -38.36 -14.83 11.14
C ARG A 316 -39.85 -14.97 11.45
N ASN A 317 -40.68 -14.13 10.84
CA ASN A 317 -42.13 -14.16 10.99
C ASN A 317 -42.84 -15.00 9.91
N ALA A 318 -42.10 -15.47 8.88
CA ALA A 318 -42.63 -16.31 7.82
C ALA A 318 -43.03 -17.69 8.35
N ARG A 319 -44.05 -18.30 7.72
CA ARG A 319 -44.53 -19.62 8.13
C ARG A 319 -43.55 -20.68 7.60
N ASN A 320 -42.73 -21.24 8.48
CA ASN A 320 -41.80 -22.30 8.14
C ASN A 320 -42.48 -23.69 8.24
N GLU A 321 -43.29 -24.06 7.24
CA GLU A 321 -43.97 -25.37 7.21
C GLU A 321 -43.01 -26.53 6.95
N SER A 322 -41.93 -26.29 6.19
CA SER A 322 -40.94 -27.30 5.83
C SER A 322 -39.90 -27.52 6.94
N GLY A 323 -39.49 -26.46 7.65
CA GLY A 323 -38.50 -26.53 8.72
C GLY A 323 -38.93 -27.39 9.90
N LEU A 324 -40.23 -27.43 10.24
CA LEU A 324 -40.74 -28.26 11.35
C LEU A 324 -40.74 -29.75 10.99
N VAL A 325 -41.08 -30.09 9.74
CA VAL A 325 -41.09 -31.48 9.26
C VAL A 325 -39.67 -31.98 8.97
N SER A 326 -38.77 -31.14 8.45
CA SER A 326 -37.37 -31.49 8.23
C SER A 326 -36.58 -31.56 9.53
N SER A 327 -36.83 -30.70 10.51
CA SER A 327 -36.20 -30.78 11.84
C SER A 327 -36.68 -31.99 12.64
N PHE A 328 -37.95 -32.41 12.51
CA PHE A 328 -38.39 -33.70 13.07
C PHE A 328 -37.79 -34.90 12.33
N ALA A 329 -37.61 -34.82 11.01
CA ALA A 329 -36.94 -35.87 10.24
C ALA A 329 -35.44 -35.96 10.58
N GLN A 330 -34.74 -34.82 10.70
CA GLN A 330 -33.35 -34.73 11.14
C GLN A 330 -33.19 -35.17 12.59
N MET A 331 -34.10 -34.80 13.49
CA MET A 331 -34.07 -35.26 14.87
C MET A 331 -34.22 -36.79 14.95
N LYS A 332 -35.08 -37.38 14.12
CA LYS A 332 -35.23 -38.83 14.02
C LYS A 332 -33.97 -39.52 13.49
N THR A 333 -33.35 -38.99 12.42
CA THR A 333 -32.09 -39.55 11.89
C THR A 333 -30.94 -39.37 12.87
N THR A 334 -30.88 -38.24 13.59
CA THR A 334 -29.86 -37.99 14.61
C THR A 334 -30.04 -38.92 15.82
N ILE A 335 -31.27 -39.24 16.22
CA ILE A 335 -31.56 -40.23 17.27
C ILE A 335 -31.18 -41.65 16.83
N ASP A 336 -31.48 -42.02 15.59
CA ASP A 336 -31.11 -43.34 15.05
C ASP A 336 -29.59 -43.50 14.85
N ASP A 337 -28.89 -42.43 14.44
CA ASP A 337 -27.43 -42.42 14.32
C ASP A 337 -26.74 -42.34 15.69
N LEU A 338 -27.28 -41.61 16.65
CA LEU A 338 -26.78 -41.60 18.04
C LEU A 338 -26.93 -42.99 18.68
N ARG A 339 -28.04 -43.68 18.42
CA ARG A 339 -28.26 -45.06 18.90
C ARG A 339 -27.24 -46.04 18.30
N ARG A 340 -26.90 -45.90 17.01
CA ARG A 340 -25.90 -46.74 16.34
C ARG A 340 -24.47 -46.39 16.76
N ARG A 341 -24.16 -45.09 16.94
CA ARG A 341 -22.86 -44.62 17.42
C ARG A 341 -22.61 -45.09 18.83
N VAL A 342 -23.51 -44.80 19.79
CA VAL A 342 -23.33 -45.26 21.18
C VAL A 342 -23.08 -46.78 21.26
N GLN A 343 -23.74 -47.58 20.41
CA GLN A 343 -23.56 -49.03 20.40
C GLN A 343 -22.24 -49.48 19.74
N GLY A 344 -21.75 -48.76 18.73
CA GLY A 344 -20.42 -48.98 18.13
C GLY A 344 -19.28 -48.44 18.99
N ASP A 345 -19.47 -47.31 19.67
CA ASP A 345 -18.49 -46.63 20.50
C ASP A 345 -18.16 -47.45 21.76
N PHE A 346 -19.09 -48.26 22.27
CA PHE A 346 -18.81 -49.21 23.35
C PHE A 346 -17.91 -50.36 22.89
N ASP A 347 -18.08 -50.85 21.66
CA ASP A 347 -17.28 -51.93 21.10
C ASP A 347 -15.89 -51.43 20.64
N ASP A 348 -15.84 -50.22 20.06
CA ASP A 348 -14.61 -49.57 19.62
C ASP A 348 -13.81 -48.99 20.79
N ALA A 349 -14.44 -48.46 21.85
CA ALA A 349 -13.73 -48.05 23.06
C ALA A 349 -13.07 -49.23 23.78
N ALA A 350 -13.69 -50.43 23.77
CA ALA A 350 -13.07 -51.63 24.34
C ALA A 350 -11.82 -52.07 23.55
N LYS A 351 -11.82 -51.84 22.24
CA LYS A 351 -10.70 -52.18 21.35
C LYS A 351 -9.60 -51.10 21.36
N LEU A 352 -9.99 -49.83 21.34
CA LEU A 352 -9.10 -48.67 21.38
C LEU A 352 -8.39 -48.58 22.72
N ASN A 353 -9.05 -48.88 23.84
CA ASN A 353 -8.39 -48.89 25.15
C ASN A 353 -7.25 -49.93 25.19
N LYS A 354 -7.41 -51.07 24.51
CA LYS A 354 -6.37 -52.11 24.40
C LYS A 354 -5.18 -51.68 23.49
N GLU A 355 -5.44 -50.95 22.42
CA GLU A 355 -4.40 -50.41 21.52
C GLU A 355 -3.70 -49.17 22.12
N LEU A 356 -4.42 -48.31 22.85
CA LEU A 356 -3.89 -47.11 23.49
C LEU A 356 -2.83 -47.46 24.55
N TYR A 357 -3.04 -48.53 25.34
CA TYR A 357 -2.01 -49.00 26.29
C TYR A 357 -0.74 -49.50 25.58
N GLY A 358 -0.85 -50.05 24.37
CA GLY A 358 0.31 -50.47 23.56
C GLY A 358 1.06 -49.29 22.94
N GLU A 359 0.34 -48.29 22.45
CA GLU A 359 0.94 -47.14 21.76
C GLU A 359 1.47 -46.09 22.74
N ILE A 360 0.87 -45.94 23.92
CA ILE A 360 1.42 -45.13 25.02
C ILE A 360 2.77 -45.70 25.49
N ALA A 361 2.91 -47.03 25.56
CA ALA A 361 4.19 -47.65 25.90
C ALA A 361 5.29 -47.35 24.85
N LYS A 362 4.94 -47.31 23.56
CA LYS A 362 5.87 -46.91 22.50
C LYS A 362 6.20 -45.42 22.49
N GLN A 363 5.21 -44.55 22.69
CA GLN A 363 5.45 -43.11 22.71
C GLN A 363 6.28 -42.68 23.93
N VAL A 364 6.16 -43.36 25.06
CA VAL A 364 7.03 -43.13 26.22
C VAL A 364 8.49 -43.42 25.88
N GLU A 365 8.77 -44.49 25.12
CA GLU A 365 10.13 -44.82 24.67
C GLU A 365 10.68 -43.76 23.69
N VAL A 366 9.90 -43.37 22.68
CA VAL A 366 10.30 -42.34 21.69
C VAL A 366 10.49 -40.96 22.34
N THR A 367 9.66 -40.62 23.34
CA THR A 367 9.78 -39.34 24.06
C THR A 367 11.01 -39.32 24.96
N LYS A 368 11.40 -40.47 25.51
CA LYS A 368 12.63 -40.64 26.28
C LYS A 368 13.87 -40.46 25.40
N ASP A 369 13.88 -41.07 24.21
CA ASP A 369 14.97 -40.91 23.23
C ASP A 369 15.05 -39.46 22.71
N GLY A 370 13.91 -38.82 22.46
CA GLY A 370 13.85 -37.40 22.08
C GLY A 370 14.32 -36.44 23.18
N LEU A 371 14.09 -36.78 24.45
CA LEU A 371 14.60 -35.99 25.58
C LEU A 371 16.13 -36.10 25.71
N GLU A 372 16.72 -37.25 25.38
CA GLU A 372 18.17 -37.41 25.30
C GLU A 372 18.76 -36.59 24.16
N GLY A 373 18.15 -36.59 22.98
CA GLY A 373 18.57 -35.74 21.86
C GLY A 373 18.50 -34.23 22.16
N LEU A 374 17.47 -33.77 22.87
CA LEU A 374 17.37 -32.36 23.31
C LEU A 374 18.44 -31.98 24.35
N ARG A 375 18.91 -32.96 25.14
CA ARG A 375 19.99 -32.74 26.10
C ARG A 375 21.32 -32.54 25.40
N GLU A 376 21.60 -33.31 24.34
CA GLU A 376 22.80 -33.14 23.51
C GLU A 376 22.78 -31.80 22.75
N LEU A 377 21.64 -31.45 22.16
CA LEU A 377 21.49 -30.19 21.43
C LEU A 377 21.66 -28.96 22.33
N LYS A 378 21.26 -29.05 23.61
CA LYS A 378 21.51 -28.01 24.61
C LYS A 378 22.99 -27.80 24.88
N VAL A 379 23.79 -28.88 24.91
CA VAL A 379 25.24 -28.81 25.12
C VAL A 379 25.93 -28.17 23.92
N GLU A 380 25.52 -28.52 22.70
CA GLU A 380 26.03 -27.89 21.47
C GLU A 380 25.69 -26.39 21.40
N TRP A 381 24.46 -26.03 21.78
CA TRP A 381 24.03 -24.63 21.79
C TRP A 381 24.81 -23.80 22.81
N GLN A 382 25.14 -24.36 23.97
CA GLN A 382 26.00 -23.70 24.95
C GLN A 382 27.41 -23.49 24.40
N GLY A 383 28.00 -24.49 23.74
CA GLY A 383 29.31 -24.34 23.08
C GLY A 383 29.32 -23.29 21.97
N PHE A 384 28.22 -23.18 21.20
CA PHE A 384 28.07 -22.13 20.19
C PHE A 384 27.93 -20.73 20.82
N SER A 385 27.16 -20.61 21.91
CA SER A 385 27.00 -19.35 22.65
C SER A 385 28.34 -18.85 23.21
N ASP A 386 29.14 -19.74 23.80
CA ASP A 386 30.45 -19.40 24.36
C ASP A 386 31.44 -18.98 23.24
N SER A 387 31.35 -19.60 22.06
CA SER A 387 32.11 -19.21 20.86
C SER A 387 31.72 -17.82 20.33
N LEU A 388 30.42 -17.47 20.40
CA LEU A 388 29.94 -16.13 20.04
C LEU A 388 30.43 -15.06 21.00
N GLU A 389 30.42 -15.34 22.31
CA GLU A 389 30.87 -14.41 23.34
C GLU A 389 32.37 -14.11 23.21
N THR A 390 33.18 -15.16 23.02
CA THR A 390 34.64 -15.01 22.78
C THR A 390 34.94 -14.26 21.48
N THR A 391 34.17 -14.49 20.42
CA THR A 391 34.31 -13.74 19.16
C THR A 391 33.92 -12.27 19.33
N HIS A 392 32.85 -11.99 20.08
CA HIS A 392 32.40 -10.63 20.35
C HIS A 392 33.43 -9.82 21.14
N GLU A 393 34.02 -10.42 22.18
CA GLU A 393 35.09 -9.78 22.96
C GLU A 393 36.34 -9.50 22.10
N SER A 394 36.71 -10.42 21.20
CA SER A 394 37.83 -10.21 20.27
C SER A 394 37.57 -9.02 19.34
N VAL A 395 36.36 -8.90 18.77
CA VAL A 395 36.03 -7.78 17.87
C VAL A 395 36.03 -6.45 18.63
N LEU A 396 35.50 -6.40 19.85
CA LEU A 396 35.52 -5.18 20.66
C LEU A 396 36.94 -4.77 21.03
N ARG A 397 37.82 -5.73 21.34
CA ARG A 397 39.23 -5.46 21.63
C ARG A 397 39.96 -4.92 20.40
N ASP A 398 39.71 -5.49 19.23
CA ASP A 398 40.30 -5.03 17.96
C ASP A 398 39.79 -3.64 17.57
N MET A 399 38.51 -3.34 17.78
CA MET A 399 37.95 -2.00 17.56
C MET A 399 38.51 -0.96 18.52
N ALA A 400 38.71 -1.31 19.80
CA ALA A 400 39.34 -0.42 20.77
C ALA A 400 40.80 -0.10 20.38
N ALA A 401 41.56 -1.11 19.96
CA ALA A 401 42.93 -0.94 19.47
C ALA A 401 43.00 -0.09 18.19
N ALA A 402 42.07 -0.29 17.25
CA ALA A 402 41.97 0.52 16.03
C ALA A 402 41.61 1.97 16.32
N THR A 403 40.73 2.21 17.30
CA THR A 403 40.31 3.56 17.72
C THR A 403 41.46 4.31 18.40
N GLU A 404 42.24 3.62 19.25
CA GLU A 404 43.42 4.21 19.91
C GLU A 404 44.55 4.50 18.90
N SER A 405 44.75 3.61 17.94
CA SER A 405 45.68 3.84 16.82
C SER A 405 45.27 5.06 15.98
N SER A 406 43.98 5.20 15.65
CA SER A 406 43.46 6.35 14.91
C SER A 406 43.58 7.65 15.72
N ARG A 407 43.37 7.60 17.04
CA ARG A 407 43.56 8.74 17.94
C ARG A 407 45.03 9.19 18.02
N SER A 408 45.96 8.24 18.08
CA SER A 408 47.40 8.50 18.05
C SER A 408 47.83 9.13 16.71
N GLN A 409 47.35 8.59 15.59
CA GLN A 409 47.61 9.13 14.26
C GLN A 409 47.03 10.54 14.07
N PHE A 410 45.81 10.78 14.56
CA PHE A 410 45.21 12.11 14.51
C PHE A 410 45.93 13.11 15.43
N GLY A 411 46.44 12.65 16.58
CA GLY A 411 47.31 13.45 17.45
C GLY A 411 48.62 13.84 16.76
N GLY A 412 49.25 12.89 16.06
CA GLY A 412 50.44 13.13 15.22
C GLY A 412 50.15 14.14 14.10
N PHE A 413 49.05 13.97 13.38
CA PHE A 413 48.61 14.91 12.34
C PHE A 413 48.39 16.33 12.87
N LEU A 414 47.76 16.48 14.03
CA LEU A 414 47.57 17.80 14.65
C LEU A 414 48.89 18.43 15.11
N GLN A 415 49.85 17.61 15.56
CA GLN A 415 51.18 18.06 15.93
C GLN A 415 51.98 18.50 14.69
N ASP A 416 51.93 17.73 13.61
CA ASP A 416 52.54 18.07 12.32
C ASP A 416 51.92 19.34 11.72
N LEU A 417 50.61 19.56 11.89
CA LEU A 417 49.95 20.81 11.52
C LEU A 417 50.44 21.99 12.35
N ASN A 418 50.63 21.80 13.65
CA ASN A 418 51.13 22.86 14.54
C ASN A 418 52.59 23.21 14.24
N ASP A 419 53.42 22.20 14.00
CA ASP A 419 54.82 22.40 13.65
C ASP A 419 54.96 22.97 12.22
N GLY A 420 54.10 22.53 11.29
CA GLY A 420 53.96 23.14 9.96
C GLY A 420 53.48 24.59 10.00
N GLN A 421 52.57 24.95 10.91
CA GLN A 421 52.16 26.34 11.14
C GLN A 421 53.29 27.19 11.72
N LYS A 422 54.06 26.68 12.69
CA LYS A 422 55.24 27.37 13.23
C LYS A 422 56.32 27.55 12.16
N GLN A 423 56.53 26.52 11.33
CA GLN A 423 57.48 26.57 10.23
C GLN A 423 57.03 27.57 9.17
N PHE A 424 55.75 27.56 8.79
CA PHE A 424 55.17 28.58 7.90
C PHE A 424 55.29 29.99 8.48
N LEU A 425 55.09 30.19 9.79
CA LEU A 425 55.26 31.49 10.44
C LEU A 425 56.72 31.94 10.47
N ASN A 426 57.66 31.03 10.70
CA ASN A 426 59.09 31.31 10.62
C ASN A 426 59.54 31.58 9.19
N ASP A 427 59.00 30.84 8.21
CA ASP A 427 59.29 31.01 6.79
C ASP A 427 58.65 32.30 6.28
N ALA A 428 57.45 32.66 6.69
CA ALA A 428 56.80 33.93 6.37
C ALA A 428 57.56 35.10 7.01
N LYS A 429 58.07 34.95 8.22
CA LYS A 429 58.93 35.95 8.90
C LYS A 429 60.28 36.11 8.21
N SER A 430 60.90 35.01 7.81
CA SER A 430 62.10 34.95 6.97
C SER A 430 61.87 35.59 5.59
N THR A 431 60.72 35.33 4.97
CA THR A 431 60.31 35.89 3.67
C THR A 431 60.03 37.40 3.76
N LEU A 432 59.51 37.88 4.91
CA LEU A 432 59.34 39.30 5.19
C LEU A 432 60.69 40.02 5.39
N GLU A 433 61.67 39.34 5.99
CA GLU A 433 63.06 39.81 6.14
C GLU A 433 63.85 39.75 4.82
N LEU A 434 63.45 38.88 3.88
CA LEU A 434 64.08 38.68 2.57
C LEU A 434 63.44 39.46 1.41
N LEU A 435 62.58 40.44 1.69
CA LEU A 435 62.13 41.45 0.70
C LEU A 435 63.28 42.43 0.35
N SER A 436 64.37 41.91 -0.19
CA SER A 436 65.22 42.59 -1.17
C SER A 436 65.09 41.84 -2.50
N VAL A 437 64.47 42.51 -3.47
CA VAL A 437 64.00 42.00 -4.75
C VAL A 437 65.12 41.36 -5.56
N GLY A 438 65.08 40.04 -5.76
CA GLY A 438 66.01 39.37 -6.69
C GLY A 438 65.87 37.85 -6.83
N LYS A 439 65.33 37.12 -5.85
CA LYS A 439 65.30 35.63 -5.87
C LYS A 439 63.93 35.01 -5.54
N LEU A 440 62.84 35.66 -5.93
CA LEU A 440 61.48 35.16 -5.68
C LEU A 440 61.08 34.02 -6.64
N GLY A 441 61.64 33.97 -7.86
CA GLY A 441 61.26 32.96 -8.86
C GLY A 441 61.79 31.56 -8.58
N GLU A 442 62.99 31.45 -8.00
CA GLU A 442 63.68 30.16 -7.84
C GLU A 442 63.22 29.40 -6.59
N SER A 443 62.83 30.14 -5.54
CA SER A 443 62.36 29.55 -4.28
C SER A 443 60.94 28.98 -4.40
N ILE A 444 60.09 29.55 -5.26
CA ILE A 444 58.71 29.07 -5.46
C ILE A 444 58.71 27.74 -6.23
N ASP A 445 59.52 27.59 -7.27
CA ASP A 445 59.58 26.35 -8.05
C ASP A 445 60.12 25.17 -7.22
N THR A 446 61.12 25.44 -6.38
CA THR A 446 61.71 24.42 -5.49
C THR A 446 60.74 24.00 -4.39
N SER A 447 59.97 24.94 -3.82
CA SER A 447 58.99 24.64 -2.78
C SER A 447 57.76 23.89 -3.33
N ILE A 448 57.34 24.16 -4.56
CA ILE A 448 56.23 23.44 -5.22
C ILE A 448 56.65 22.01 -5.58
N ARG A 449 57.87 21.81 -6.11
CA ARG A 449 58.39 20.45 -6.38
C ARG A 449 58.55 19.62 -5.12
N SER A 450 59.08 20.21 -4.05
CA SER A 450 59.25 19.51 -2.76
C SER A 450 57.90 19.14 -2.13
N ALA A 451 56.91 20.03 -2.18
CA ALA A 451 55.54 19.76 -1.73
C ALA A 451 54.86 18.68 -2.59
N GLY A 452 55.06 18.71 -3.92
CA GLY A 452 54.53 17.69 -4.83
C GLY A 452 55.09 16.29 -4.58
N THR A 453 56.40 16.17 -4.29
CA THR A 453 57.02 14.87 -3.95
C THR A 453 56.62 14.35 -2.57
N GLY A 454 56.40 15.24 -1.59
CA GLY A 454 55.94 14.85 -0.25
C GLY A 454 54.50 14.33 -0.25
N ILE A 455 53.62 14.97 -1.02
CA ILE A 455 52.20 14.58 -1.16
C ILE A 455 52.07 13.29 -1.99
N ALA A 456 52.87 13.10 -3.04
CA ALA A 456 52.85 11.88 -3.84
C ALA A 456 53.37 10.65 -3.05
N GLY A 457 54.35 10.83 -2.18
CA GLY A 457 54.90 9.76 -1.34
C GLY A 457 53.95 9.31 -0.22
N THR A 458 53.23 10.25 0.41
CA THR A 458 52.27 9.96 1.49
C THR A 458 50.96 9.38 0.95
N LEU A 459 50.43 9.90 -0.18
CA LEU A 459 49.23 9.31 -0.79
C LEU A 459 49.48 7.90 -1.34
N GLY A 460 50.65 7.62 -1.92
CA GLY A 460 50.94 6.32 -2.52
C GLY A 460 50.96 5.16 -1.50
N GLY A 461 51.59 5.38 -0.35
CA GLY A 461 51.70 4.38 0.72
C GLY A 461 50.40 4.18 1.50
N GLU A 462 49.76 5.27 1.92
CA GLU A 462 48.53 5.19 2.74
C GLU A 462 47.33 4.67 1.95
N VAL A 463 47.24 4.97 0.65
CA VAL A 463 46.17 4.44 -0.21
C VAL A 463 46.38 2.94 -0.48
N HIS A 464 47.63 2.47 -0.58
CA HIS A 464 47.92 1.05 -0.75
C HIS A 464 47.57 0.25 0.52
N ASP A 465 47.97 0.73 1.70
CA ASP A 465 47.61 0.11 2.99
C ASP A 465 46.11 0.17 3.26
N ALA A 466 45.43 1.26 2.87
CA ALA A 466 43.98 1.37 2.97
C ALA A 466 43.26 0.40 2.04
N LEU A 467 43.76 0.21 0.81
CA LEU A 467 43.24 -0.76 -0.16
C LEU A 467 43.44 -2.20 0.30
N GLU A 468 44.60 -2.55 0.85
CA GLU A 468 44.85 -3.89 1.40
C GLU A 468 43.93 -4.19 2.60
N ARG A 469 43.68 -3.19 3.47
CA ARG A 469 42.72 -3.32 4.57
C ARG A 469 41.28 -3.43 4.09
N LEU A 470 40.92 -2.74 3.00
CA LEU A 470 39.60 -2.83 2.37
C LEU A 470 39.39 -4.18 1.69
N GLU A 471 40.40 -4.74 1.04
CA GLU A 471 40.37 -6.09 0.46
C GLU A 471 40.21 -7.15 1.55
N LYS A 472 40.94 -7.01 2.67
CA LYS A 472 40.80 -7.90 3.84
C LYS A 472 39.42 -7.78 4.50
N HIS A 473 38.82 -6.59 4.54
CA HIS A 473 37.44 -6.42 5.00
C HIS A 473 36.43 -7.00 4.00
N SER A 474 36.67 -6.86 2.70
CA SER A 474 35.85 -7.46 1.65
C SER A 474 35.83 -8.98 1.79
N GLN A 475 36.98 -9.62 2.03
CA GLN A 475 37.06 -11.07 2.25
C GLN A 475 36.28 -11.51 3.52
N LYS A 476 36.35 -10.72 4.60
CA LYS A 476 35.54 -10.98 5.81
C LYS A 476 34.04 -10.81 5.57
N VAL A 477 33.63 -9.83 4.75
CA VAL A 477 32.23 -9.63 4.35
C VAL A 477 31.74 -10.80 3.50
N THR A 478 32.57 -11.34 2.61
CA THR A 478 32.22 -12.54 1.83
C THR A 478 32.06 -13.77 2.72
N ALA A 479 32.98 -13.98 3.69
CA ALA A 479 32.84 -15.06 4.68
C ALA A 479 31.58 -14.91 5.55
N LEU A 480 31.20 -13.68 5.91
CA LEU A 480 29.96 -13.39 6.63
C LEU A 480 28.72 -13.66 5.77
N ALA A 481 28.78 -13.35 4.48
CA ALA A 481 27.70 -13.65 3.53
C ALA A 481 27.53 -15.16 3.33
N GLU A 482 28.63 -15.92 3.27
CA GLU A 482 28.61 -17.39 3.21
C GLU A 482 28.03 -18.00 4.50
N ALA A 483 28.43 -17.50 5.67
CA ALA A 483 27.87 -17.91 6.96
C ALA A 483 26.36 -17.60 7.06
N ASN A 484 25.92 -16.44 6.57
CA ASN A 484 24.51 -16.07 6.54
C ASN A 484 23.68 -16.95 5.57
N ASN A 485 24.28 -17.35 4.45
CA ASN A 485 23.66 -18.31 3.53
C ASN A 485 23.59 -19.71 4.14
N ALA A 486 24.60 -20.14 4.90
CA ALA A 486 24.57 -21.39 5.65
C ALA A 486 23.47 -21.38 6.73
N LEU A 487 23.34 -20.28 7.47
CA LEU A 487 22.27 -20.06 8.45
C LEU A 487 20.89 -20.11 7.79
N SER A 488 20.74 -19.48 6.62
CA SER A 488 19.49 -19.50 5.87
C SER A 488 19.10 -20.90 5.41
N ARG A 489 20.08 -21.76 5.07
CA ARG A 489 19.84 -23.18 4.76
C ARG A 489 19.44 -23.97 6.00
N GLN A 490 20.12 -23.78 7.12
CA GLN A 490 19.74 -24.43 8.38
C GLN A 490 18.35 -23.98 8.85
N LEU A 491 17.98 -22.72 8.64
CA LEU A 491 16.64 -22.21 8.97
C LEU A 491 15.57 -22.78 8.04
N ALA A 492 15.88 -22.97 6.75
CA ALA A 492 14.99 -23.63 5.81
C ALA A 492 14.78 -25.12 6.17
N GLU A 493 15.85 -25.80 6.57
CA GLU A 493 15.80 -27.20 7.02
C GLU A 493 14.98 -27.32 8.32
N PHE A 494 15.25 -26.46 9.31
CA PHE A 494 14.45 -26.36 10.53
C PHE A 494 12.97 -26.05 10.25
N SER A 495 12.69 -25.11 9.34
CA SER A 495 11.32 -24.81 8.92
C SER A 495 10.65 -26.02 8.28
N SER A 496 11.38 -26.83 7.50
CA SER A 496 10.84 -28.06 6.92
C SER A 496 10.55 -29.12 7.99
N THR A 497 11.40 -29.24 9.01
CA THR A 497 11.18 -30.13 10.16
C THR A 497 9.98 -29.68 11.00
N VAL A 498 9.82 -28.37 11.21
CA VAL A 498 8.68 -27.79 11.91
C VAL A 498 7.39 -27.97 11.12
N ILE A 499 7.41 -27.78 9.80
CA ILE A 499 6.26 -28.06 8.93
C ILE A 499 5.92 -29.55 8.98
N GLY A 500 6.92 -30.44 8.92
CA GLY A 500 6.74 -31.88 9.07
C GLY A 500 6.13 -32.28 10.41
N ALA A 501 6.63 -31.71 11.50
CA ALA A 501 6.10 -31.91 12.86
C ALA A 501 4.68 -31.34 12.99
N GLN A 502 4.40 -30.17 12.41
CA GLN A 502 3.08 -29.57 12.38
C GLN A 502 2.10 -30.44 11.58
N THR A 503 2.49 -30.97 10.41
CA THR A 503 1.65 -31.90 9.65
C THR A 503 1.41 -33.19 10.42
N ASN A 504 2.41 -33.73 11.11
CA ASN A 504 2.23 -34.92 11.94
C ASN A 504 1.32 -34.65 13.14
N LEU A 505 1.43 -33.48 13.76
CA LEU A 505 0.60 -33.05 14.89
C LEU A 505 -0.83 -32.73 14.42
N GLN A 506 -1.00 -32.17 13.23
CA GLN A 506 -2.29 -31.97 12.59
C GLN A 506 -2.95 -33.30 12.24
N THR A 507 -2.17 -34.26 11.73
CA THR A 507 -2.65 -35.62 11.43
C THR A 507 -3.01 -36.35 12.74
N ALA A 508 -2.23 -36.14 13.81
CA ALA A 508 -2.53 -36.65 15.15
C ALA A 508 -3.80 -36.00 15.73
N ILE A 509 -3.98 -34.69 15.58
CA ILE A 509 -5.20 -33.96 15.97
C ILE A 509 -6.40 -34.46 15.17
N GLU A 510 -6.27 -34.65 13.87
CA GLU A 510 -7.33 -35.19 13.00
C GLU A 510 -7.65 -36.65 13.37
N SER A 511 -6.66 -37.44 13.80
CA SER A 511 -6.87 -38.80 14.33
C SER A 511 -7.48 -38.84 15.74
N LEU A 512 -7.30 -37.77 16.54
CA LEU A 512 -7.86 -37.61 17.90
C LEU A 512 -9.23 -36.93 17.90
N HIS A 513 -9.59 -36.23 16.82
CA HIS A 513 -10.88 -35.58 16.64
C HIS A 513 -12.08 -36.55 16.79
N PRO A 514 -12.07 -37.78 16.25
CA PRO A 514 -13.14 -38.74 16.51
C PRO A 514 -13.18 -39.23 17.98
N THR A 515 -12.05 -39.27 18.68
CA THR A 515 -11.99 -39.67 20.10
C THR A 515 -12.51 -38.56 21.04
N ALA A 516 -12.31 -37.29 20.69
CA ALA A 516 -12.84 -36.14 21.43
C ALA A 516 -14.37 -36.00 21.27
N SER A 517 -14.94 -36.40 20.13
CA SER A 517 -16.40 -36.46 19.98
C SER A 517 -17.05 -37.53 20.85
N HIS A 518 -16.36 -38.63 21.19
CA HIS A 518 -16.89 -39.64 22.13
C HIS A 518 -16.80 -39.23 23.60
N LEU A 519 -15.88 -38.33 23.97
CA LEU A 519 -15.80 -37.78 25.33
C LEU A 519 -16.80 -36.64 25.58
N GLY A 520 -17.32 -36.02 24.52
CA GLY A 520 -18.41 -35.03 24.60
C GLY A 520 -19.73 -35.62 25.11
N ASP A 521 -19.98 -36.90 24.86
CA ASP A 521 -21.20 -37.61 25.29
C ASP A 521 -21.18 -38.05 26.76
N LEU A 522 -20.02 -37.97 27.43
CA LEU A 522 -19.89 -38.15 28.90
C LEU A 522 -20.16 -36.86 29.71
N ASN A 523 -20.44 -35.73 29.04
CA ASN A 523 -20.65 -34.42 29.69
C ASN A 523 -22.05 -34.24 30.33
N THR A 524 -22.82 -35.31 30.50
CA THR A 524 -24.10 -35.29 31.23
C THR A 524 -23.95 -35.55 32.74
N ALA A 525 -22.73 -35.76 33.25
CA ALA A 525 -22.49 -36.08 34.67
C ALA A 525 -21.71 -35.03 35.50
N LEU A 526 -21.39 -33.83 35.01
CA LEU A 526 -20.46 -32.88 35.66
C LEU A 526 -21.02 -31.52 36.15
N PRO A 527 -22.04 -31.43 37.03
CA PRO A 527 -22.39 -30.16 37.68
C PRO A 527 -21.33 -29.63 38.68
N SER A 528 -20.27 -30.38 39.02
CA SER A 528 -19.27 -29.99 40.03
C SER A 528 -18.01 -29.29 39.48
N LEU A 529 -17.86 -29.17 38.15
CA LEU A 529 -16.70 -28.48 37.53
C LEU A 529 -16.99 -27.00 37.19
N GLY A 530 -18.26 -26.61 37.10
CA GLY A 530 -18.68 -25.23 36.77
C GLY A 530 -18.13 -24.18 37.75
N GLN A 531 -18.02 -24.52 39.04
CA GLN A 531 -17.44 -23.62 40.05
C GLN A 531 -15.91 -23.46 39.95
N LYS A 532 -15.20 -24.34 39.23
CA LYS A 532 -13.75 -24.21 39.01
C LYS A 532 -13.41 -23.48 37.71
N ILE A 533 -14.30 -23.53 36.71
CA ILE A 533 -14.15 -22.82 35.42
C ILE A 533 -14.38 -21.31 35.58
N GLU A 534 -15.27 -20.89 36.49
CA GLU A 534 -15.50 -19.47 36.80
C GLU A 534 -14.25 -18.78 37.40
N LYS A 535 -13.40 -19.54 38.11
CA LYS A 535 -12.10 -19.05 38.60
C LYS A 535 -11.05 -18.95 37.50
N LEU A 536 -11.15 -19.76 36.45
CA LEU A 536 -10.20 -19.76 35.32
C LEU A 536 -10.53 -18.65 34.31
N ASP A 537 -11.80 -18.34 34.06
CA ASP A 537 -12.22 -17.23 33.16
C ASP A 537 -11.81 -15.85 33.69
N SER A 538 -11.74 -15.69 35.02
CA SER A 538 -11.25 -14.46 35.66
C SER A 538 -9.72 -14.25 35.51
N ALA A 539 -8.96 -15.34 35.32
CA ALA A 539 -7.51 -15.31 35.11
C ALA A 539 -7.15 -15.03 33.65
N THR A 540 -7.93 -15.56 32.69
CA THR A 540 -7.70 -15.39 31.25
C THR A 540 -8.01 -13.97 30.78
N ARG A 541 -9.01 -13.27 31.35
CA ARG A 541 -9.30 -11.85 31.05
C ARG A 541 -8.21 -10.88 31.49
N LYS A 542 -7.27 -11.29 32.33
CA LYS A 542 -6.11 -10.47 32.74
C LYS A 542 -4.89 -10.58 31.82
N MET A 543 -4.87 -11.50 30.84
CA MET A 543 -3.71 -11.68 29.95
C MET A 543 -3.90 -11.18 28.50
N THR A 544 -5.12 -10.87 28.05
CA THR A 544 -5.37 -10.46 26.64
C THR A 544 -5.40 -8.94 26.43
N ALA A 545 -4.44 -8.23 27.02
CA ALA A 545 -4.23 -6.80 26.75
C ALA A 545 -2.75 -6.51 26.53
N ARG A 546 -2.21 -6.84 25.34
CA ARG A 546 -1.15 -6.07 24.65
C ARG A 546 -0.69 -6.70 23.33
N ILE A 547 -0.52 -5.79 22.35
CA ILE A 547 0.25 -5.85 21.09
C ILE A 547 -0.54 -6.15 19.80
N PRO A 548 -0.49 -5.23 18.81
CA PRO A 548 -0.97 -5.41 17.44
C PRO A 548 0.15 -5.79 16.47
N HIS A 549 -0.18 -6.38 15.32
CA HIS A 549 0.43 -6.09 14.00
C HIS A 549 -0.40 -6.70 12.86
N PRO A 550 -0.29 -6.12 11.64
CA PRO A 550 0.33 -6.91 10.58
C PRO A 550 1.29 -6.11 9.68
N ILE A 551 2.38 -6.77 9.26
CA ILE A 551 3.20 -6.52 8.06
C ILE A 551 3.23 -7.90 7.38
N ILE A 552 2.77 -8.11 6.14
CA ILE A 552 3.53 -8.01 4.88
C ILE A 552 2.53 -8.36 3.76
N LEU A 553 2.51 -7.59 2.66
CA LEU A 553 2.44 -8.16 1.29
C LEU A 553 2.88 -7.10 0.26
N TYR A 554 3.95 -7.39 -0.48
CA TYR A 554 4.47 -6.62 -1.62
C TYR A 554 4.51 -7.53 -2.86
N ILE A 555 4.09 -6.99 -4.02
CA ILE A 555 4.35 -7.41 -5.42
C ILE A 555 3.50 -8.61 -5.93
N PRO A 556 2.81 -8.49 -7.10
CA PRO A 556 3.38 -8.07 -8.38
C PRO A 556 2.70 -6.88 -9.10
N MET A 557 3.50 -5.82 -9.29
CA MET A 557 3.18 -4.62 -10.07
C MET A 557 3.68 -4.69 -11.54
N GLY A 558 4.13 -5.85 -12.02
CA GLY A 558 4.72 -5.99 -13.37
C GLY A 558 3.71 -6.28 -14.49
N VAL A 559 2.58 -6.94 -14.19
CA VAL A 559 1.63 -7.39 -15.22
C VAL A 559 0.54 -6.35 -15.51
N GLY A 560 0.20 -5.52 -14.53
CA GLY A 560 -0.80 -4.46 -14.69
C GLY A 560 -0.37 -3.34 -15.64
N LEU A 561 0.92 -2.97 -15.64
CA LEU A 561 1.45 -1.88 -16.46
C LEU A 561 1.40 -2.22 -17.97
N LEU A 562 1.61 -3.49 -18.32
CA LEU A 562 1.61 -3.95 -19.71
C LEU A 562 0.19 -4.04 -20.30
N LEU A 563 -0.81 -4.35 -19.46
CA LEU A 563 -2.23 -4.38 -19.86
C LEU A 563 -2.80 -2.97 -20.01
N THR A 564 -2.41 -2.02 -19.16
CA THR A 564 -2.82 -0.62 -19.31
C THR A 564 -2.23 0.03 -20.55
N LEU A 565 -0.98 -0.29 -20.90
CA LEU A 565 -0.36 0.25 -22.12
C LEU A 565 -1.04 -0.29 -23.40
N LYS A 566 -1.39 -1.59 -23.43
CA LYS A 566 -2.14 -2.20 -24.54
C LYS A 566 -3.54 -1.63 -24.69
N LEU A 567 -4.24 -1.33 -23.58
CA LEU A 567 -5.58 -0.74 -23.62
C LEU A 567 -5.56 0.70 -24.14
N VAL A 568 -4.58 1.50 -23.72
CA VAL A 568 -4.40 2.89 -24.20
C VAL A 568 -4.03 2.89 -25.69
N LEU A 569 -3.13 1.99 -26.13
CA LEU A 569 -2.78 1.86 -27.55
C LEU A 569 -4.00 1.44 -28.40
N LEU A 570 -4.84 0.53 -27.90
CA LEU A 570 -6.05 0.09 -28.58
C LEU A 570 -7.08 1.21 -28.73
N ILE A 571 -7.24 2.05 -27.69
CA ILE A 571 -8.14 3.22 -27.72
C ILE A 571 -7.62 4.27 -28.70
N VAL A 572 -6.31 4.50 -28.77
CA VAL A 572 -5.71 5.44 -29.74
C VAL A 572 -5.87 4.93 -31.17
N ILE A 573 -5.69 3.62 -31.41
CA ILE A 573 -5.91 3.00 -32.74
C ILE A 573 -7.39 3.07 -33.15
N LEU A 574 -8.33 2.83 -32.23
CA LEU A 574 -9.77 2.96 -32.46
C LEU A 574 -10.25 4.40 -32.65
N TYR A 575 -9.44 5.39 -32.28
CA TYR A 575 -9.74 6.81 -32.49
C TYR A 575 -9.09 7.36 -33.78
N LEU A 576 -8.08 6.68 -34.31
CA LEU A 576 -7.41 7.01 -35.57
C LEU A 576 -7.99 6.27 -36.79
N LEU A 577 -8.71 5.17 -36.56
CA LEU A 577 -9.60 4.49 -37.52
C LEU A 577 -10.99 5.11 -37.46
#